data_AF-A0A3D5VKJ6-F1
#
_entry.id   AF-A0A3D5VKJ6-F1
#
_cell.length_a   1.000
_cell.length_b   1.000
_cell.length_c   1.000
_cell.angle_alpha   90.00
_cell.angle_beta   90.00
_cell.angle_gamma   90.00
#
_symmetry.space_group_name_H-M   'P 1'
#
loop_
_entity.id
_entity.type
_entity.pdbx_description
1 polymer ?
#
loop_
_entity_poly.entity_id
_entity_poly.type
_entity_poly.pdbx_seq_one_letter_code
_entity_poly.pdbx_strand_id
1 'polypeptide(L)' 'MEKLKLDDFTKYTFLSGLEFNPVGSHACFVVHKADLEENGYQSNLWLYDVRGGQYSQLTAFDKEKGFIWLDDEHILFP' A
#
# COMPACT_ATOMS: atom_id res chain seq x y z
N MET A 1 24.26 0.58 16.27
CA MET A 1 23.40 1.12 15.20
C MET A 1 24.24 1.13 13.94
N GLU A 2 23.81 0.44 12.89
CA GLU A 2 24.53 0.40 11.60
C GLU A 2 24.54 1.77 10.92
N LYS A 3 25.55 2.05 10.10
CA LYS A 3 25.60 3.28 9.30
C LYS A 3 24.64 3.18 8.12
N LEU A 4 23.76 4.17 7.98
CA LEU A 4 22.86 4.30 6.84
C LEU A 4 23.66 4.48 5.54
N LYS A 5 23.36 3.65 4.54
CA LYS A 5 23.92 3.73 3.18
C LYS A 5 22.88 4.30 2.22
N LEU A 6 23.33 4.81 1.08
CA LEU A 6 22.44 5.30 0.03
C LEU A 6 21.47 4.22 -0.46
N ASP A 7 21.95 2.98 -0.60
CA ASP A 7 21.12 1.86 -1.06
C ASP A 7 20.11 1.38 0.00
N ASP A 8 20.15 1.89 1.23
CA ASP A 8 19.12 1.52 2.21
C ASP A 8 17.79 2.21 1.90
N PHE A 9 17.81 3.37 1.25
CA PHE A 9 16.60 4.07 0.83
C PHE A 9 15.78 3.27 -0.19
N THR A 10 16.42 2.40 -0.99
CA THR A 10 15.74 1.55 -1.98
C THR A 10 15.02 0.35 -1.34
N LYS A 11 15.37 0.03 -0.09
CA LYS A 11 14.78 -1.08 0.68
C LYS A 11 13.59 -0.65 1.52
N TYR A 12 13.34 0.66 1.62
CA TYR A 12 12.24 1.18 2.40
C TYR A 12 10.90 0.90 1.71
N THR A 13 9.91 0.59 2.53
CA THR A 13 8.53 0.49 2.12
C THR A 13 7.80 1.72 2.62
N PHE A 14 7.23 2.50 1.70
CA PHE A 14 6.51 3.73 2.03
C PHE A 14 5.01 3.47 1.96
N LEU A 15 4.29 3.93 2.97
CA LEU A 15 2.84 3.79 3.05
C LEU A 15 2.17 5.15 2.83
N SER A 16 1.06 5.18 2.11
CA SER A 16 0.26 6.38 1.91
C SER A 16 -1.24 6.07 1.78
N GLY A 17 -2.08 7.11 1.82
CA GLY A 17 -3.52 6.99 1.54
C GLY A 17 -4.28 6.04 2.47
N LEU A 18 -3.86 5.89 3.73
CA LEU A 18 -4.54 4.99 4.65
C LEU A 18 -5.96 5.49 4.98
N GLU A 19 -6.96 4.68 4.65
CA GLU A 19 -8.36 4.95 4.97
C GLU A 19 -9.09 3.67 5.37
N PHE A 20 -9.94 3.78 6.39
CA PHE A 20 -10.87 2.71 6.77
C PHE A 20 -12.10 2.72 5.86
N ASN A 21 -12.69 1.54 5.64
CA ASN A 21 -14.04 1.44 5.10
C ASN A 21 -15.05 2.06 6.10
N PRO A 22 -16.28 2.40 5.67
CA PRO A 22 -17.23 3.13 6.51
C PRO A 22 -17.52 2.46 7.87
N VAL A 23 -17.65 1.14 7.92
CA VAL A 23 -17.86 0.38 9.16
C VAL A 23 -16.58 0.16 10.00
N GLY A 24 -15.40 0.42 9.44
CA GLY A 24 -14.11 0.28 10.12
C GLY A 24 -13.60 -1.15 10.28
N SER A 25 -14.12 -2.12 9.52
CA SER A 25 -13.66 -3.51 9.56
C SER A 25 -12.37 -3.75 8.77
N HIS A 26 -12.12 -2.92 7.76
CA HIS A 26 -10.93 -2.99 6.92
C HIS A 26 -10.30 -1.61 6.74
N ALA A 27 -8.98 -1.56 6.63
CA ALA A 27 -8.26 -0.39 6.13
C ALA A 27 -7.61 -0.72 4.80
N CYS A 28 -7.71 0.20 3.84
CA CYS A 28 -6.96 0.15 2.59
C CYS A 28 -5.87 1.23 2.64
N PHE A 29 -4.72 0.92 2.05
CA PHE A 29 -3.58 1.83 1.97
C PHE A 29 -2.73 1.48 0.76
N VAL A 30 -1.91 2.42 0.32
CA VAL A 30 -0.98 2.23 -0.80
C VAL A 30 0.39 1.87 -0.25
N VAL A 31 0.99 0.82 -0.82
CA VAL A 31 2.37 0.40 -0.55
C VAL A 31 3.23 0.77 -1.74
N HIS A 32 4.26 1.59 -1.51
CA HIS A 32 5.25 1.96 -2.51
C HIS A 32 6.61 1.31 -2.21
N LYS A 33 7.22 0.73 -3.24
CA LYS A 33 8.59 0.20 -3.20
C LYS A 33 9.40 0.75 -4.37
N ALA A 34 10.68 1.04 -4.11
CA ALA A 34 11.57 1.51 -5.17
C ALA A 34 11.80 0.40 -6.19
N ASP A 35 11.77 0.78 -7.46
CA ASP A 35 12.10 -0.06 -8.61
C ASP A 35 13.36 0.51 -9.27
N LEU A 36 14.45 -0.23 -9.16
CA LEU A 36 15.74 0.18 -9.70
C LEU A 36 15.88 -0.13 -11.19
N GLU A 37 15.12 -1.09 -11.72
CA GLU A 37 15.17 -1.46 -13.13
C GLU A 37 14.45 -0.39 -13.97
N GLU A 38 13.25 0.01 -13.53
CA GLU A 38 12.45 1.04 -14.20
C GLU A 38 12.72 2.47 -13.66
N ASN A 39 13.67 2.62 -12.73
CA ASN A 39 14.03 3.90 -12.09
C ASN A 39 12.81 4.68 -11.56
N GLY A 40 11.99 4.01 -10.75
CA GLY A 40 10.72 4.54 -10.29
C GLY A 40 10.25 3.92 -8.98
N TYR A 41 8.92 3.92 -8.78
CA TYR A 41 8.27 3.27 -7.65
C TYR A 41 7.11 2.41 -8.15
N GLN A 42 7.10 1.15 -7.73
CA GLN A 42 5.95 0.26 -7.85
C GLN A 42 4.97 0.57 -6.72
N SER A 43 3.69 0.66 -7.04
CA SER A 43 2.63 1.02 -6.10
C SER A 43 1.47 0.05 -6.22
N ASN A 44 1.03 -0.51 -5.08
CA ASN A 44 -0.11 -1.41 -5.04
C ASN A 44 -0.99 -1.10 -3.83
N LEU A 45 -2.27 -1.42 -3.94
CA LEU A 45 -3.20 -1.34 -2.82
C LEU A 45 -3.07 -2.56 -1.92
N TRP A 46 -3.14 -2.34 -0.62
CA TRP A 46 -3.13 -3.37 0.41
C TRP A 46 -4.31 -3.17 1.35
N LEU A 47 -4.83 -4.28 1.84
CA LEU A 47 -5.88 -4.34 2.83
C LEU A 47 -5.34 -4.80 4.16
N TYR A 48 -5.89 -4.27 5.24
CA TYR A 48 -5.70 -4.71 6.60
C TYR A 48 -7.06 -5.10 7.20
N ASP A 49 -7.19 -6.36 7.63
CA ASP A 49 -8.32 -6.85 8.41
C ASP A 49 -8.10 -6.50 9.89
N VAL A 50 -8.97 -5.65 10.43
CA VAL A 50 -8.87 -5.16 11.81
C VAL A 50 -9.09 -6.27 12.84
N ARG A 51 -9.96 -7.23 12.54
CA ARG A 51 -10.30 -8.33 13.45
C ARG A 51 -9.21 -9.39 13.45
N GLY A 52 -8.72 -9.74 12.26
CA GLY A 52 -7.68 -10.75 12.08
C GLY A 52 -6.27 -10.25 12.37
N GLY A 53 -6.03 -8.94 12.29
CA GLY A 53 -4.70 -8.34 12.37
C GLY A 53 -3.81 -8.70 11.16
N GLN A 54 -4.43 -9.10 10.04
CA GLN A 54 -3.74 -9.58 8.85
C GLN A 54 -3.77 -8.52 7.76
N TYR A 55 -2.72 -8.51 6.93
CA TYR A 55 -2.65 -7.66 5.75
C TYR A 55 -2.45 -8.48 4.49
N SER A 56 -3.06 -8.05 3.39
CA SER A 56 -2.99 -8.71 2.09
C SER A 56 -2.87 -7.69 0.96
N GLN A 57 -2.17 -8.07 -0.09
CA GLN A 57 -2.05 -7.26 -1.30
C GLN A 57 -3.32 -7.42 -2.14
N LEU A 58 -3.95 -6.31 -2.52
CA LEU A 58 -5.20 -6.28 -3.28
C LEU A 58 -4.95 -6.17 -4.79
N THR A 59 -3.98 -5.35 -5.19
CA THR A 59 -3.64 -5.11 -6.61
C THR A 59 -2.19 -5.52 -6.90
N ALA A 60 -1.86 -5.77 -8.16
CA ALA A 60 -0.54 -6.30 -8.55
C ALA A 60 -0.07 -5.81 -9.94
N PHE A 61 -0.59 -4.66 -10.40
CA PHE A 61 -0.15 -4.04 -11.66
C PHE A 61 0.89 -2.94 -11.44
N ASP A 62 1.29 -2.73 -10.18
CA ASP A 62 2.39 -1.87 -9.75
C ASP A 62 2.22 -0.39 -10.06
N LYS A 63 1.01 0.03 -10.45
CA LYS A 63 0.69 1.41 -10.86
C LYS A 63 -0.41 2.04 -10.04
N GLU A 64 -1.07 1.28 -9.17
CA GLU A 64 -2.22 1.72 -8.39
C GLU A 64 -1.75 2.60 -7.22
N LYS A 65 -2.13 3.89 -7.27
CA LYS A 65 -1.64 4.93 -6.35
C LYS A 65 -2.72 5.62 -5.54
N GLY A 66 -3.96 5.17 -5.68
CA GLY A 66 -5.09 5.77 -5.00
C GLY A 66 -6.30 4.88 -5.11
N PHE A 67 -7.23 5.09 -4.18
CA PHE A 67 -8.48 4.38 -4.12
C PHE A 67 -9.51 5.25 -3.40
N ILE A 68 -10.77 4.84 -3.52
CA ILE A 68 -11.85 5.29 -2.63
C ILE A 68 -12.69 4.10 -2.21
N TRP A 69 -13.22 4.14 -0.99
CA TRP A 69 -14.27 3.22 -0.56
C TRP A 69 -15.60 3.65 -1.17
N LEU A 70 -16.24 2.74 -1.89
CA LEU A 70 -17.61 2.95 -2.37
C LEU A 70 -18.62 2.62 -1.27
N ASP A 71 -18.36 1.53 -0.55
CA ASP A 71 -19.14 1.04 0.58
C ASP A 71 -18.23 0.20 1.51
N ASP A 72 -18.82 -0.64 2.36
CA ASP A 72 -18.08 -1.47 3.31
C ASP A 72 -17.26 -2.60 2.66
N GLU A 73 -17.55 -2.97 1.41
CA GLU A 73 -16.97 -4.13 0.73
C GLU A 73 -16.27 -3.78 -0.59
N HIS A 74 -16.62 -2.66 -1.23
CA HIS A 74 -16.14 -2.30 -2.55
C HIS A 74 -15.18 -1.12 -2.56
N ILE A 75 -14.11 -1.26 -3.33
CA ILE A 75 -13.10 -0.24 -3.57
C ILE A 75 -13.08 0.11 -5.06
N LEU A 76 -13.02 1.41 -5.35
CA LEU A 76 -12.77 1.92 -6.69
C LEU A 76 -11.34 2.44 -6.78
N PHE A 77 -10.63 2.05 -7.83
CA PHE A 77 -9.27 2.50 -8.14
C PHE A 77 -9.11 2.66 -9.67
N PRO A 78 -8.25 3.57 -10.12
CA PRO A 78 -8.00 3.86 -11.54
C PRO A 78 -7.21 2.74 -12.26
#